data_AF-A0A351GNQ0-F1
#
_entry.id   AF-A0A351GNQ0-F1
#
_cell.length_a   1.000
_cell.length_b   1.000
_cell.length_c   1.000
_cell.angle_alpha   90.00
_cell.angle_beta   90.00
_cell.angle_gamma   90.00
#
_symmetry.space_group_name_H-M   'P 1'
#
loop_
_entity.id
_entity.type
_entity.pdbx_description
1 polymer ?
#
loop_
_entity_poly.entity_id
_entity_poly.type
_entity_poly.pdbx_seq_one_letter_code
_entity_poly.pdbx_strand_id
1 'polypeptide(L)'
;MSDLLKKPFGKRGKVHQITPESAGWRYVGFSLYHLKAGDRAAEVTGDREVILVLVEGKAAITGAGQDWGVLGERMNVFEKTP
;
A
#
# COMPACT_ATOMS: atom_id res chain seq x y z
N MET A 1 22.97 -15.10 9.41
CA MET A 1 22.60 -14.08 8.41
C MET A 1 21.24 -13.53 8.79
N SER A 2 21.09 -12.22 8.91
CA SER A 2 19.80 -11.58 9.22
C SER A 2 18.88 -11.61 8.00
N ASP A 3 17.66 -12.13 8.15
CA ASP A 3 16.65 -12.21 7.08
C ASP A 3 15.89 -10.88 6.89
N LEU A 4 16.63 -9.86 6.46
CA LEU A 4 16.13 -8.49 6.30
C LEU A 4 15.51 -8.24 4.92
N LEU A 5 15.95 -8.97 3.90
CA LEU A 5 15.45 -8.80 2.53
C LEU A 5 14.14 -9.54 2.34
N LYS A 6 13.03 -8.81 2.24
CA LYS A 6 11.72 -9.39 1.88
C LYS A 6 11.45 -9.15 0.40
N LYS A 7 11.46 -10.24 -0.38
CA LYS A 7 11.10 -10.21 -1.81
C LYS A 7 9.58 -10.22 -1.99
N PRO A 8 9.05 -9.65 -3.08
CA PRO A 8 7.62 -9.71 -3.37
C PRO A 8 7.18 -11.17 -3.54
N PHE A 9 6.02 -11.52 -3.00
CA PHE A 9 5.44 -12.86 -3.14
C PHE A 9 4.47 -12.98 -4.32
N GLY A 10 4.28 -11.90 -5.09
CA GLY A 10 3.40 -11.87 -6.25
C GLY A 10 3.69 -10.70 -7.19
N LYS A 11 2.96 -10.62 -8.30
CA LYS A 11 3.10 -9.55 -9.32
C LYS A 11 1.86 -8.65 -9.47
N ARG A 12 0.73 -9.02 -8.86
CA ARG A 12 -0.57 -8.29 -8.90
C ARG A 12 -1.31 -8.53 -7.58
N GLY A 13 -2.16 -7.60 -7.18
CA GLY A 13 -2.83 -7.63 -5.88
C GLY A 13 -1.88 -7.20 -4.78
N LYS A 14 -2.03 -7.75 -3.57
CA LYS A 14 -1.05 -7.54 -2.50
C LYS A 14 0.24 -8.29 -2.87
N VAL A 15 1.35 -7.58 -2.96
CA VAL A 15 2.66 -8.15 -3.36
C VAL A 15 3.70 -8.09 -2.25
N HIS A 16 3.50 -7.22 -1.25
CA HIS A 16 4.23 -7.23 0.01
C HIS A 16 3.24 -7.13 1.18
N GLN A 17 3.59 -7.80 2.28
CA GLN A 17 2.94 -7.71 3.57
C GLN A 17 3.99 -7.97 4.65
N ILE A 18 4.36 -6.91 5.34
CA ILE A 18 5.28 -6.91 6.46
C ILE A 18 4.46 -6.46 7.65
N THR A 19 4.43 -7.29 8.69
CA THR A 19 3.73 -6.99 9.93
C THR A 19 4.75 -6.94 11.06
N PRO A 20 4.46 -6.28 12.19
CA PRO A 20 5.33 -6.32 13.36
C PRO A 20 5.72 -7.75 13.76
N GLU A 21 4.74 -8.67 13.70
CA GLU A 21 4.91 -10.07 14.05
C GLU A 21 5.85 -10.80 13.08
N SER A 22 5.74 -10.55 11.76
CA SER A 22 6.61 -11.19 10.76
C SER A 22 8.01 -10.57 10.69
N ALA A 23 8.16 -9.31 11.10
CA ALA A 23 9.43 -8.60 11.09
C ALA A 23 10.20 -8.69 12.42
N GLY A 24 9.55 -9.12 13.50
CA GLY A 24 10.17 -9.21 14.82
C GLY A 24 10.44 -7.85 15.48
N TRP A 25 9.74 -6.79 15.05
CA TRP A 25 9.81 -5.46 15.66
C TRP A 25 8.44 -5.05 16.22
N ARG A 26 8.36 -3.87 16.87
CA ARG A 26 7.16 -3.49 17.63
C ARG A 26 6.08 -2.74 16.87
N TYR A 27 6.43 -1.91 15.87
CA TYR A 27 5.50 -0.85 15.44
C TYR A 27 5.09 -0.90 13.98
N VAL A 28 6.05 -0.93 13.05
CA VAL A 28 5.77 -0.61 11.66
C VAL A 28 5.16 -1.80 10.90
N GLY A 29 4.03 -1.59 10.24
CA GLY A 29 3.54 -2.48 9.20
C GLY A 29 3.77 -1.86 7.82
N PHE A 30 3.95 -2.68 6.80
CA PHE A 30 4.03 -2.23 5.41
C PHE A 30 3.33 -3.21 4.48
N SER A 31 2.40 -2.73 3.67
CA SER A 31 1.79 -3.52 2.60
C SER A 31 1.91 -2.77 1.28
N LEU A 32 2.19 -3.50 0.20
CA LEU A 32 2.21 -2.95 -1.15
C LEU A 32 1.18 -3.67 -2.00
N TYR A 33 0.36 -2.88 -2.69
CA TYR A 33 -0.60 -3.35 -3.67
C TYR A 33 -0.18 -2.91 -5.06
N HIS A 34 -0.14 -3.86 -6.00
CA HIS A 34 0.06 -3.60 -7.41
C HIS A 34 -1.22 -3.97 -8.17
N LEU A 35 -1.98 -2.95 -8.55
CA LEU A 35 -3.33 -3.09 -9.09
C LEU A 35 -3.38 -2.70 -10.56
N LYS A 36 -4.25 -3.35 -11.33
CA LYS A 36 -4.64 -2.90 -12.67
C LYS A 36 -5.97 -2.14 -12.59
N ALA A 37 -6.29 -1.42 -13.66
CA ALA A 37 -7.60 -0.80 -13.81
C ALA A 37 -8.72 -1.85 -13.60
N GLY A 38 -9.69 -1.51 -12.74
CA GLY A 38 -10.79 -2.39 -12.35
C GLY A 38 -10.51 -3.28 -11.12
N ASP A 39 -9.25 -3.42 -10.69
CA ASP A 39 -8.94 -4.12 -9.44
C ASP A 39 -9.35 -3.30 -8.22
N ARG A 40 -9.65 -4.01 -7.12
CA ARG A 40 -10.00 -3.40 -5.84
C ARG A 40 -9.15 -4.02 -4.73
N ALA A 41 -8.81 -3.21 -3.74
CA ALA A 41 -8.17 -3.62 -2.49
C ALA A 41 -8.91 -2.98 -1.32
N ALA A 42 -9.04 -3.70 -0.21
CA ALA A 42 -9.64 -3.23 1.02
C ALA A 42 -8.95 -3.89 2.20
N GLU A 43 -8.82 -3.14 3.30
CA GLU A 43 -8.21 -3.61 4.55
C GLU A 43 -8.98 -3.06 5.74
N VAL A 44 -9.02 -3.84 6.83
CA VAL A 44 -9.50 -3.36 8.12
C VAL A 44 -8.29 -2.86 8.89
N THR A 45 -8.29 -1.57 9.23
CA THR A 45 -7.18 -0.92 9.94
C THR A 45 -7.20 -1.21 11.43
N GLY A 46 -8.38 -1.49 12.00
CA GLY A 46 -8.55 -1.79 13.42
C GLY A 46 -8.12 -0.61 14.29
N ASP A 47 -7.26 -0.89 15.26
CA ASP A 47 -6.66 0.06 16.20
C ASP A 47 -5.42 0.78 15.65
N ARG A 48 -5.01 0.48 14.41
CA ARG A 48 -3.81 1.06 13.79
C ARG A 48 -4.19 2.23 12.89
N GLU A 49 -3.56 3.36 13.13
CA GLU A 49 -3.52 4.45 12.15
C GLU A 49 -2.73 4.00 10.92
N VAL A 50 -3.24 4.33 9.73
CA VAL A 50 -2.61 3.97 8.47
C VAL A 50 -2.48 5.19 7.58
N ILE A 51 -1.42 5.19 6.78
CA ILE A 51 -1.26 6.11 5.66
C ILE A 51 -1.35 5.32 4.36
N LEU A 52 -2.25 5.74 3.47
CA LEU A 52 -2.33 5.23 2.12
C LEU A 52 -1.53 6.15 1.20
N VAL A 53 -0.46 5.60 0.61
CA VAL A 53 0.39 6.34 -0.33
C VAL A 53 0.15 5.77 -1.73
N LEU A 54 -0.40 6.59 -2.63
CA LEU A 54 -0.45 6.28 -4.06
C LEU A 54 0.94 6.55 -4.66
N VAL A 55 1.71 5.49 -4.84
CA VAL A 55 3.07 5.56 -5.39
C VAL A 55 3.05 6.05 -6.84
N GLU A 56 2.17 5.46 -7.65
CA GLU A 56 1.85 5.86 -9.01
C GLU A 56 0.41 5.46 -9.36
N GLY A 57 -0.15 6.12 -10.37
CA GLY A 57 -1.51 5.87 -10.86
C GLY A 57 -2.59 6.67 -10.14
N LYS A 58 -3.84 6.31 -10.42
CA LYS A 58 -5.05 6.92 -9.83
C LYS A 58 -5.94 5.84 -9.24
N ALA A 59 -6.60 6.14 -8.12
CA ALA A 59 -7.55 5.25 -7.48
C ALA A 59 -8.72 6.04 -6.88
N ALA A 60 -9.93 5.47 -6.99
CA ALA A 60 -11.06 5.91 -6.19
C ALA A 60 -10.91 5.36 -4.77
N ILE A 61 -10.95 6.23 -3.76
CA ILE A 61 -10.65 5.87 -2.37
C ILE A 61 -11.85 6.19 -1.47
N THR A 62 -12.26 5.20 -0.69
CA THR A 62 -13.24 5.36 0.40
C THR A 62 -12.63 4.85 1.69
N GLY A 63 -12.88 5.52 2.80
CA GLY A 63 -12.30 5.18 4.09
C GLY A 63 -12.71 6.17 5.19
N ALA A 64 -12.70 5.70 6.44
CA ALA A 64 -13.13 6.50 7.59
C ALA A 64 -14.56 7.08 7.46
N GLY A 65 -15.46 6.37 6.78
CA GLY A 65 -16.83 6.83 6.54
C GLY A 65 -16.96 7.93 5.47
N GLN A 66 -15.88 8.23 4.75
CA GLN A 66 -15.82 9.28 3.73
C GLN A 66 -15.43 8.72 2.36
N ASP A 67 -15.99 9.31 1.31
CA ASP A 67 -15.51 9.18 -0.06
C ASP A 67 -14.51 10.31 -0.35
N TRP A 68 -13.28 9.94 -0.71
CA TRP A 68 -12.19 10.86 -1.02
C TRP A 68 -12.11 11.14 -2.53
N GLY A 69 -12.97 10.50 -3.33
CA GLY A 69 -12.97 10.59 -4.78
C GLY A 69 -11.77 9.90 -5.40
N VAL A 70 -11.41 10.34 -6.62
CA VAL A 70 -10.23 9.83 -7.33
C VAL A 70 -9.02 10.66 -6.92
N LEU A 71 -8.04 10.01 -6.29
CA LEU A 71 -6.76 10.61 -5.93
C LEU A 71 -5.63 9.96 -6.73
N GLY A 72 -4.49 10.67 -6.77
CA GLY A 72 -3.30 10.28 -7.51
C GLY A 72 -3.14 11.13 -8.78
N GLU A 73 -1.95 11.69 -8.95
CA GLU A 73 -1.63 12.54 -10.11
C GLU A 73 -0.42 12.01 -10.88
N ARG A 74 0.54 11.41 -10.17
CA ARG A 74 1.77 10.89 -10.75
C ARG A 74 1.55 9.52 -11.36
N MET A 75 1.81 9.37 -12.66
CA MET A 75 1.65 8.09 -13.37
C MET A 75 2.93 7.26 -13.40
N ASN A 76 4.06 7.88 -13.02
CA ASN A 76 5.35 7.22 -12.91
C ASN A 76 6.17 7.85 -11.78
N VAL A 77 6.71 7.04 -10.88
CA VAL A 77 7.51 7.50 -9.72
C VAL A 77 8.71 8.37 -10.05
N PHE A 78 9.22 8.29 -11.27
CA PHE A 78 10.35 9.06 -11.77
C PHE A 78 9.94 10.38 -12.46
N GLU A 79 8.64 10.64 -12.57
CA GLU A 79 8.16 11.98 -12.91
C GLU A 79 8.59 12.92 -11.79
N LYS A 80 9.51 13.84 -12.12
CA LYS A 80 10.02 14.88 -11.22
C LYS A 80 8.98 15.99 -11.02
N THR A 81 7.73 15.63 -10.84
CA THR A 81 6.68 16.56 -10.42
C THR A 81 6.88 16.82 -8.92
N PRO A 82 6.89 18.09 -8.46
CA PRO A 82 7.02 18.43 -7.05
C PRO A 82 6.00 17.73 -6.14
#